data_AF-A0A7W0SAB5-F1
#
_entry.id   AF-A0A7W0SAB5-F1
#
_cell.length_a   1.000
_cell.length_b   1.000
_cell.length_c   1.000
_cell.angle_alpha   90.00
_cell.angle_beta   90.00
_cell.angle_gamma   90.00
#
_symmetry.space_group_name_H-M   'P 1'
#
loop_
_entity.id
_entity.type
_entity.pdbx_description
1 polymer ?
#
loop_
_entity_poly.entity_id
_entity_poly.type
_entity_poly.pdbx_seq_one_letter_code
_entity_poly.pdbx_strand_id
1 'polypeptide(L)'
;MSRKLAEKRDRREAQRRRQEEERRAVRRRNLITTGIAVVVLAGAVALIISERTSESAPVGVAASEASCEPVQTYKPQKGTHIDEGVHHPPYNSDPPTSGPHYVVPAEPGFYPAPLRPE
;
A
#
# COMPACT_ATOMS: atom_id res chain seq x y z
N MET A 1 66.24 -18.08 43.19
CA MET A 1 65.01 -18.02 42.37
C MET A 1 64.93 -19.26 41.49
N SER A 2 63.93 -20.12 41.66
CA SER A 2 63.83 -21.40 40.92
C SER A 2 63.42 -21.18 39.46
N ARG A 3 64.21 -21.69 38.49
CA ARG A 3 63.93 -21.56 37.03
C ARG A 3 62.51 -22.00 36.65
N LYS A 4 61.97 -23.02 37.34
CA LYS A 4 60.61 -23.51 37.13
C LYS A 4 59.51 -22.48 37.46
N LEU A 5 59.76 -21.56 38.39
CA LEU A 5 58.81 -20.49 38.73
C LEU A 5 58.81 -19.40 37.66
N ALA A 6 59.98 -19.06 37.09
CA ALA A 6 60.09 -18.10 35.99
C ALA A 6 59.38 -18.60 34.73
N GLU A 7 59.62 -19.86 34.35
CA GLU A 7 59.01 -20.49 33.17
C GLU A 7 57.47 -20.59 33.28
N LYS A 8 56.95 -20.86 34.48
CA LYS A 8 55.50 -20.87 34.76
C LYS A 8 54.89 -19.47 34.70
N ARG A 9 55.64 -18.43 35.08
CA ARG A 9 55.21 -17.04 34.99
C ARG A 9 55.14 -16.57 33.54
N ASP A 10 56.15 -16.90 32.74
CA ASP A 10 56.20 -16.56 31.32
C ASP A 10 55.09 -17.26 30.53
N ARG A 11 54.78 -18.53 30.82
CA ARG A 11 53.62 -19.22 30.21
C ARG A 11 52.29 -18.54 30.55
N ARG A 12 52.12 -18.06 31.79
CA ARG A 12 50.90 -17.36 32.22
C ARG A 12 50.78 -15.98 31.56
N GLU A 13 51.88 -15.25 31.42
CA GLU A 13 51.89 -13.98 30.70
C GLU A 13 51.60 -14.18 29.20
N ALA A 14 52.19 -15.19 28.56
CA ALA A 14 51.91 -15.52 27.17
C ALA A 14 50.43 -15.89 26.96
N GLN A 15 49.83 -16.66 27.86
CA GLN A 15 48.40 -16.96 27.84
C GLN A 15 47.53 -15.71 28.04
N ARG A 16 47.89 -14.82 28.97
CA ARG A 16 47.16 -13.57 29.19
C ARG A 16 47.22 -12.65 27.97
N ARG A 17 48.37 -12.51 27.32
CA ARG A 17 48.52 -11.72 26.09
C ARG A 17 47.64 -12.25 24.97
N ARG A 18 47.63 -13.57 24.74
CA ARG A 18 46.75 -14.21 23.76
C ARG A 18 45.28 -13.97 24.06
N GLN A 19 44.86 -14.14 25.32
CA GLN A 19 43.48 -13.87 25.73
C GLN A 19 43.10 -12.39 25.57
N GLU A 20 44.00 -11.45 25.84
CA GLU A 20 43.76 -10.03 25.63
C GLU A 20 43.65 -9.67 24.15
N GLU A 21 44.51 -10.24 23.30
CA GLU A 21 44.46 -10.08 21.84
C GLU A 21 43.15 -10.63 21.27
N GLU A 22 42.74 -11.82 21.67
CA GLU A 22 41.44 -12.42 21.29
C GLU A 22 40.27 -11.54 21.75
N ARG A 23 40.29 -11.08 23.01
CA ARG A 23 39.26 -10.18 23.54
C ARG A 23 39.20 -8.86 22.77
N ARG A 24 40.34 -8.27 22.41
CA ARG A 24 40.41 -7.05 21.61
C ARG A 24 39.90 -7.29 20.19
N ALA A 25 40.25 -8.41 19.57
CA ALA A 25 39.78 -8.79 18.24
C ALA A 25 38.26 -8.99 18.21
N VAL A 26 37.70 -9.71 19.19
CA VAL A 26 36.25 -9.90 19.33
C VAL A 26 35.54 -8.57 19.58
N ARG A 27 36.06 -7.73 20.49
CA ARG A 27 35.48 -6.39 20.75
C ARG A 27 35.48 -5.52 19.51
N ARG A 28 36.59 -5.48 18.76
CA ARG A 28 36.69 -4.71 17.51
C ARG A 28 35.69 -5.23 16.47
N ARG A 29 35.62 -6.55 16.30
CA ARG A 29 34.66 -7.19 15.39
C ARG A 29 33.24 -6.83 15.77
N ASN A 30 32.88 -6.99 17.04
CA ASN A 30 31.54 -6.69 17.53
C ASN A 30 31.19 -5.21 17.36
N LEU A 31 32.11 -4.29 17.65
CA LEU A 31 31.92 -2.86 17.41
C LEU A 31 31.63 -2.55 15.93
N ILE A 32 32.41 -3.13 15.02
CA ILE A 32 32.22 -2.94 13.57
C ILE A 32 30.89 -3.53 13.13
N THR A 33 30.57 -4.76 13.53
CA THR A 33 29.30 -5.40 13.14
C THR A 33 28.09 -4.68 13.70
N THR A 34 28.15 -4.21 14.95
CA THR A 34 27.07 -3.43 15.55
C THR A 34 26.94 -2.07 14.86
N GLY A 35 28.05 -1.40 14.54
CA GLY A 35 28.02 -0.15 13.79
C GLY A 35 27.37 -0.30 12.42
N ILE A 36 27.75 -1.34 11.66
CA ILE A 36 27.12 -1.65 10.36
C ILE A 36 25.63 -1.94 10.53
N ALA A 37 25.26 -2.75 11.52
CA ALA A 37 23.86 -3.09 11.77
C ALA A 37 23.02 -1.84 12.06
N VAL A 38 23.53 -0.90 12.87
CA VAL A 38 22.86 0.37 13.18
C VAL A 38 22.68 1.22 11.93
N VAL A 39 23.71 1.34 11.08
CA VAL A 39 23.63 2.11 9.83
C VAL A 39 22.59 1.52 8.88
N VAL A 40 22.57 0.19 8.72
CA VAL A 40 21.59 -0.49 7.87
C VAL A 40 20.16 -0.30 8.40
N LEU A 41 19.96 -0.45 9.72
CA LEU A 41 18.66 -0.23 10.36
C LEU A 41 18.17 1.22 10.18
N ALA A 42 19.05 2.20 10.42
CA ALA A 42 18.71 3.61 10.24
C ALA A 42 18.37 3.93 8.78
N GLY A 43 19.12 3.38 7.82
CA GLY A 43 18.84 3.53 6.39
C GLY A 43 17.49 2.93 5.99
N ALA A 44 17.18 1.71 6.46
CA ALA A 44 15.89 1.08 6.19
C ALA A 44 14.71 1.89 6.77
N VAL A 45 14.84 2.38 8.01
CA VAL A 45 13.82 3.24 8.64
C VAL A 45 13.62 4.53 7.85
N ALA A 46 14.71 5.18 7.42
CA ALA A 46 14.63 6.40 6.61
C ALA A 46 13.91 6.18 5.28
N LEU A 47 14.19 5.07 4.59
CA LEU A 47 13.50 4.71 3.34
C LEU A 47 11.99 4.49 3.57
N ILE A 48 11.62 3.75 4.61
CA ILE A 48 10.21 3.50 4.95
C ILE A 48 9.46 4.81 5.23
N ILE A 49 10.08 5.75 5.96
CA ILE A 49 9.48 7.06 6.24
C ILE A 49 9.33 7.88 4.94
N SER A 50 10.31 7.83 4.05
CA SER A 50 10.28 8.55 2.77
C SER A 50 9.14 8.07 1.89
N GLU A 51 8.94 6.76 1.74
CA GLU A 51 7.85 6.19 0.93
C GLU A 51 6.46 6.56 1.48
N ARG A 52 6.27 6.46 2.81
CA ARG A 52 5.00 6.84 3.45
C ARG A 52 4.67 8.32 3.31
N THR A 53 5.69 9.17 3.18
CA THR A 53 5.48 10.61 2.95
C THR A 53 5.08 10.89 1.50
N SER A 54 5.54 10.05 0.55
CA SER A 54 5.21 10.18 -0.88
C SER A 54 3.80 9.71 -1.26
N GLU A 55 3.09 8.96 -0.41
CA GLU A 55 1.70 8.51 -0.67
C GLU A 55 0.64 9.64 -0.63
N SER A 56 1.02 10.87 -0.29
CA SER A 56 0.07 12.00 -0.20
C SER A 56 -0.07 12.81 -1.50
N ALA A 57 0.54 12.38 -2.60
CA ALA A 57 0.32 13.06 -3.88
C ALA A 57 -1.11 12.73 -4.37
N PRO A 58 -2.01 13.73 -4.51
CA PRO A 58 -3.35 13.47 -5.03
C PRO A 58 -3.23 12.84 -6.43
N VAL A 59 -3.87 11.69 -6.61
CA VAL A 59 -3.97 11.05 -7.93
C VAL A 59 -5.05 11.80 -8.70
N GLY A 60 -4.64 12.47 -9.79
CA GLY A 60 -5.51 13.30 -10.61
C GLY A 60 -5.43 14.79 -10.26
N VAL A 61 -6.24 15.59 -10.96
CA VAL A 61 -6.37 17.03 -10.73
C VAL A 61 -7.53 17.29 -9.76
N ALA A 62 -7.56 18.45 -9.11
CA ALA A 62 -8.71 18.81 -8.29
C ALA A 62 -10.00 18.81 -9.13
N ALA A 63 -11.16 18.52 -8.54
CA ALA A 63 -12.44 18.53 -9.27
C ALA A 63 -12.70 19.87 -9.99
N SER A 64 -12.22 20.99 -9.43
CA SER A 64 -12.25 22.33 -10.04
C SER A 64 -11.33 22.49 -11.25
N GLU A 65 -10.28 21.68 -11.33
CA GLU A 65 -9.29 21.67 -12.41
C GLU A 65 -9.61 20.62 -13.47
N ALA A 66 -10.48 19.64 -13.15
CA ALA A 66 -10.84 18.54 -14.03
C ALA A 66 -11.70 18.94 -15.24
N SER A 67 -12.11 20.21 -15.34
CA SER A 67 -13.04 20.71 -16.38
C SER A 67 -14.29 19.83 -16.56
N CYS A 68 -14.67 19.08 -15.51
CA CYS A 68 -15.90 18.30 -15.51
C CYS A 68 -17.10 19.22 -15.39
N GLU A 69 -18.20 18.83 -16.04
CA GLU A 69 -19.49 19.45 -15.75
C GLU A 69 -19.92 19.13 -14.30
N PRO A 70 -20.71 20.01 -13.65
CA PRO A 70 -21.28 19.71 -12.35
C PRO A 70 -22.12 18.43 -12.37
N VAL A 71 -22.11 17.69 -11.25
CA VAL A 71 -22.97 16.51 -11.10
C VAL A 71 -24.43 16.93 -11.25
N GLN A 72 -25.10 16.38 -12.27
CA GLN A 72 -26.54 16.55 -12.45
C GLN A 72 -27.27 15.62 -11.49
N THR A 73 -28.32 16.13 -10.83
CA THR A 73 -29.17 15.35 -9.92
C THR A 73 -30.62 15.43 -10.38
N TYR A 74 -31.32 14.31 -10.34
CA TYR A 74 -32.72 14.18 -10.75
C TYR A 74 -33.56 13.69 -9.59
N LYS A 75 -34.81 14.16 -9.51
CA LYS A 75 -35.75 13.68 -8.49
C LYS A 75 -36.11 12.21 -8.79
N PRO A 76 -36.09 11.29 -7.82
CA PRO A 76 -36.45 9.91 -8.08
C PRO A 76 -37.92 9.77 -8.51
N GLN A 77 -38.14 9.02 -9.59
CA GLN A 77 -39.44 8.57 -10.05
C GLN A 77 -39.76 7.20 -9.43
N LYS A 78 -41.04 6.89 -9.25
CA LYS A 78 -41.48 5.64 -8.62
C LYS A 78 -41.12 4.43 -9.50
N GLY A 79 -40.32 3.52 -8.96
CA GLY A 79 -40.01 2.22 -9.59
C GLY A 79 -41.22 1.30 -9.61
N THR A 80 -41.98 1.30 -10.70
CA THR A 80 -43.18 0.45 -10.87
C THR A 80 -42.94 -0.52 -12.01
N HIS A 81 -43.12 -1.81 -11.78
CA HIS A 81 -43.06 -2.77 -12.87
C HIS A 81 -44.24 -2.58 -13.83
N ILE A 82 -43.96 -2.59 -15.13
CA ILE A 82 -44.95 -2.51 -16.21
C ILE A 82 -44.74 -3.67 -17.19
N ASP A 83 -45.80 -4.04 -17.92
CA ASP A 83 -45.71 -5.01 -19.00
C ASP A 83 -45.13 -4.38 -20.27
N GLU A 84 -44.55 -5.19 -21.15
CA GLU A 84 -43.96 -4.72 -22.41
C GLU A 84 -44.96 -3.95 -23.28
N GLY A 85 -44.58 -2.72 -23.67
CA GLY A 85 -45.39 -1.85 -24.53
C GLY A 85 -46.54 -1.11 -23.82
N VAL A 86 -46.64 -1.20 -22.49
CA VAL A 86 -47.58 -0.39 -21.71
C VAL A 86 -47.13 1.06 -21.67
N HIS A 87 -48.07 1.98 -21.91
CA HIS A 87 -47.78 3.42 -21.82
C HIS A 87 -47.50 3.83 -20.37
N HIS A 88 -46.46 4.64 -20.17
CA HIS A 88 -46.09 5.23 -18.89
C HIS A 88 -45.72 6.72 -19.05
N PRO A 89 -45.71 7.50 -17.95
CA PRO A 89 -45.22 8.87 -17.98
C PRO A 89 -43.73 8.95 -18.38
N PRO A 90 -43.30 9.99 -19.09
CA PRO A 90 -41.91 10.12 -19.55
C PRO A 90 -40.92 10.17 -18.38
N TYR A 91 -39.70 9.69 -18.63
CA TYR A 91 -38.59 9.86 -17.70
C TYR A 91 -38.14 11.31 -17.61
N ASN A 92 -37.56 11.67 -16.48
CA ASN A 92 -37.03 13.02 -16.22
C ASN A 92 -35.52 13.16 -16.49
N SER A 93 -34.87 12.08 -16.95
CA SER A 93 -33.45 11.98 -17.26
C SER A 93 -33.24 11.01 -18.43
N ASP A 94 -32.16 11.22 -19.18
CA ASP A 94 -31.70 10.33 -20.25
C ASP A 94 -30.17 10.13 -20.10
N PRO A 95 -29.69 8.92 -19.75
CA PRO A 95 -30.47 7.72 -19.47
C PRO A 95 -31.33 7.87 -18.20
N PRO A 96 -32.45 7.12 -18.11
CA PRO A 96 -33.33 7.19 -16.95
C PRO A 96 -32.62 6.73 -15.67
N THR A 97 -32.68 7.56 -14.63
CA THR A 97 -32.10 7.24 -13.31
C THR A 97 -33.05 6.44 -12.41
N SER A 98 -34.36 6.49 -12.69
CA SER A 98 -35.41 5.78 -11.96
C SER A 98 -36.73 5.87 -12.72
N GLY A 99 -37.72 5.04 -12.38
CA GLY A 99 -39.07 5.11 -12.94
C GLY A 99 -39.67 3.75 -13.27
N PRO A 100 -40.80 3.74 -14.01
CA PRO A 100 -41.39 2.52 -14.54
C PRO A 100 -40.36 1.70 -15.33
N HIS A 101 -40.40 0.39 -15.22
CA HIS A 101 -39.48 -0.50 -15.96
C HIS A 101 -40.11 -1.87 -16.16
N TYR A 102 -39.61 -2.65 -17.11
CA TYR A 102 -40.13 -3.99 -17.35
C TYR A 102 -39.78 -4.94 -16.22
N VAL A 103 -40.69 -5.87 -15.92
CA VAL A 103 -40.49 -6.91 -14.89
C VAL A 103 -39.26 -7.76 -15.20
N VAL A 104 -39.07 -8.07 -16.48
CA VAL A 104 -37.98 -8.90 -16.98
C VAL A 104 -36.95 -8.00 -17.64
N PRO A 105 -35.72 -7.92 -17.12
CA PRO A 105 -34.65 -7.18 -17.77
C PRO A 105 -34.33 -7.75 -19.15
N ALA A 106 -33.79 -6.91 -20.03
CA ALA A 106 -33.23 -7.38 -21.29
C ALA A 106 -32.11 -8.39 -21.06
N GLU A 107 -32.02 -9.41 -21.93
CA GLU A 107 -30.90 -10.35 -21.92
C GLU A 107 -29.56 -9.59 -22.15
N PRO A 108 -28.46 -9.96 -21.51
CA PRO A 108 -27.18 -9.32 -21.76
C PRO A 108 -26.65 -9.70 -23.16
N GLY A 109 -26.24 -8.72 -23.96
CA GLY A 109 -25.65 -8.97 -25.27
C GLY A 109 -25.64 -7.77 -26.21
N PHE A 110 -25.14 -8.01 -27.44
CA PHE A 110 -25.22 -7.04 -28.54
C PHE A 110 -26.45 -7.33 -29.38
N TYR A 111 -27.27 -6.30 -29.61
CA TYR A 111 -28.49 -6.42 -30.38
C TYR A 111 -28.33 -5.79 -31.77
N PRO A 112 -28.79 -6.45 -32.85
CA PRO A 112 -28.71 -5.90 -34.21
C PRO A 112 -29.72 -4.76 -34.45
N ALA A 113 -30.71 -4.61 -33.57
CA ALA A 113 -31.69 -3.53 -33.57
C ALA A 113 -31.95 -3.06 -32.12
N PRO A 114 -32.36 -1.79 -31.92
CA PRO A 114 -32.75 -1.31 -30.60
C PRO A 114 -33.86 -2.17 -29.99
N LEU A 115 -33.74 -2.43 -28.69
CA LEU A 115 -34.81 -3.04 -27.93
C LEU A 115 -35.99 -2.06 -27.81
N ARG A 116 -37.20 -2.60 -27.60
CA ARG A 116 -38.36 -1.76 -27.32
C ARG A 116 -38.07 -0.94 -26.06
N PRO A 117 -38.26 0.38 -26.09
CA PRO A 117 -38.10 1.20 -24.91
C PRO A 117 -39.11 0.75 -23.85
N GLU A 118 -38.70 0.87 -22.59
CA GLU A 118 -39.63 0.82 -21.44
C GLU A 118 -40.64 1.95 -21.53
#